data_AF-A0A945F9A9-F1
#
_entry.id   AF-A0A945F9A9-F1
#
_cell.length_a   1.000
_cell.length_b   1.000
_cell.length_c   1.000
_cell.angle_alpha   90.00
_cell.angle_beta   90.00
_cell.angle_gamma   90.00
#
_symmetry.space_group_name_H-M   'P 1'
#
loop_
_entity.id
_entity.type
_entity.pdbx_description
1 polymer ?
#
loop_
_entity_poly.entity_id
_entity_poly.type
_entity_poly.pdbx_seq_one_letter_code
_entity_poly.pdbx_strand_id
1 'polypeptide(L)'
;MNKAISCWLIFIYFVLAIPATAKDLSWTGCGITKHAFMNEVADAFEKKTGMKIRLSGGGATKGIRSVSAGTTDLGGSCRPWLILPNGNIHPQEINARFVHVGWDALVPVVNQNNPIKTLSVKNAKAILNGELKSWEDVGWAGSGKIILCTREGNESGVGVMARRLLFNDPNYKFKGRSLLFKSTGSLERKIEASLRSFGLSGISSAKRRDLKILSIDGIYPSKENIASGKFPLFRPLFITTSKVEPKPEVKMFIDFIRGVEGQEIISRQGTVNLEEGKALVPLWKKIFPEFKIP
;
A
#
# COMPACT_ATOMS: atom_id res chain seq x y z
N MET A 1 40.06 -27.10 73.21
CA MET A 1 38.89 -26.34 72.70
C MET A 1 39.35 -25.46 71.55
N ASN A 2 39.31 -25.97 70.30
CA ASN A 2 39.65 -25.21 69.10
C ASN A 2 38.35 -24.74 68.43
N LYS A 3 38.13 -23.41 68.37
CA LYS A 3 37.05 -22.82 67.57
C LYS A 3 37.64 -22.32 66.25
N ALA A 4 37.32 -23.01 65.16
CA ALA A 4 37.60 -22.55 63.80
C ALA A 4 36.55 -21.52 63.40
N ILE A 5 36.98 -20.31 63.03
CA ILE A 5 36.14 -19.25 62.47
C ILE A 5 36.16 -19.42 60.95
N SER A 6 35.05 -19.85 60.37
CA SER A 6 34.91 -20.00 58.92
C SER A 6 34.36 -18.70 58.33
N CYS A 7 35.19 -17.94 57.61
CA CYS A 7 34.79 -16.76 56.85
C CYS A 7 34.17 -17.20 55.52
N TRP A 8 32.86 -16.98 55.36
CA TRP A 8 32.17 -17.16 54.09
C TRP A 8 32.31 -15.88 53.24
N LEU A 9 33.13 -15.95 52.20
CA LEU A 9 33.22 -14.91 51.16
C LEU A 9 31.99 -15.00 50.25
N ILE A 10 31.08 -14.05 50.36
CA ILE A 10 29.94 -13.88 49.45
C ILE A 10 30.45 -13.21 48.17
N PHE A 11 30.61 -13.99 47.10
CA PHE A 11 30.88 -13.47 45.77
C PHE A 11 29.58 -12.95 45.16
N ILE A 12 29.38 -11.63 45.17
CA ILE A 12 28.29 -10.97 44.43
C ILE A 12 28.69 -10.95 42.95
N TYR A 13 28.13 -11.88 42.17
CA TYR A 13 28.23 -11.85 40.71
C TYR A 13 27.36 -10.70 40.18
N PHE A 14 27.97 -9.57 39.84
CA PHE A 14 27.36 -8.58 38.99
C PHE A 14 27.25 -9.15 37.57
N VAL A 15 26.08 -9.68 37.23
CA VAL A 15 25.75 -10.02 35.84
C VAL A 15 25.59 -8.70 35.09
N LEU A 16 26.64 -8.29 34.38
CA LEU A 16 26.55 -7.23 33.38
C LEU A 16 25.60 -7.73 32.28
N ALA A 17 24.36 -7.21 32.30
CA ALA A 17 23.42 -7.41 31.21
C ALA A 17 24.00 -6.77 29.95
N ILE A 18 24.54 -7.60 29.05
CA ILE A 18 24.90 -7.16 27.70
C ILE A 18 23.59 -6.71 27.06
N PRO A 19 23.45 -5.44 26.63
CA PRO A 19 22.26 -5.02 25.92
C PRO A 19 22.16 -5.89 24.67
N ALA A 20 21.11 -6.71 24.60
CA ALA A 20 20.83 -7.49 23.40
C ALA A 20 20.73 -6.50 22.24
N THR A 21 21.68 -6.55 21.30
CA THR A 21 21.65 -5.72 20.11
C THR A 21 20.38 -6.09 19.35
N ALA A 22 19.38 -5.22 19.41
CA ALA A 22 18.09 -5.49 18.78
C ALA A 22 18.30 -5.63 17.26
N LYS A 23 17.75 -6.70 16.67
CA LYS A 23 18.08 -7.10 15.30
C LYS A 23 17.38 -6.20 14.28
N ASP A 24 18.12 -5.79 13.24
CA ASP A 24 17.56 -5.12 12.06
C ASP A 24 16.40 -5.92 11.46
N LEU A 25 15.40 -5.21 10.94
CA LEU A 25 14.25 -5.79 10.24
C LEU A 25 14.41 -5.65 8.72
N SER A 26 13.90 -6.64 7.99
CA SER A 26 13.74 -6.56 6.53
C SER A 26 12.30 -6.22 6.16
N TRP A 27 12.13 -5.35 5.18
CA TRP A 27 10.82 -5.03 4.61
C TRP A 27 10.83 -5.23 3.10
N THR A 28 9.79 -5.87 2.55
CA THR A 28 9.58 -6.00 1.10
C THR A 28 8.19 -5.53 0.71
N GLY A 29 8.03 -4.66 -0.29
CA GLY A 29 6.69 -4.22 -0.64
C GLY A 29 6.53 -3.42 -1.92
N CYS A 30 5.34 -2.84 -2.06
CA CYS A 30 4.98 -2.02 -3.21
C CYS A 30 5.43 -0.56 -3.05
N GLY A 31 5.61 0.11 -4.20
CA GLY A 31 5.92 1.54 -4.21
C GLY A 31 4.84 2.40 -3.53
N ILE A 32 3.57 1.97 -3.57
CA ILE A 32 2.48 2.69 -2.90
C ILE A 32 2.73 2.80 -1.40
N THR A 33 2.91 1.68 -0.70
CA THR A 33 3.20 1.68 0.75
C THR A 33 4.55 2.32 1.06
N LYS A 34 5.53 2.20 0.15
CA LYS A 34 6.83 2.85 0.30
C LYS A 34 6.70 4.38 0.36
N HIS A 35 5.94 4.96 -0.57
CA HIS A 35 5.71 6.41 -0.68
C HIS A 35 4.61 6.93 0.25
N ALA A 36 3.72 6.05 0.71
CA ALA A 36 2.64 6.39 1.62
C ALA A 36 3.14 6.66 3.05
N PHE A 37 4.10 5.86 3.53
CA PHE A 37 4.58 5.99 4.91
C PHE A 37 5.91 5.29 5.19
N MET A 38 6.27 4.24 4.44
CA MET A 38 7.31 3.31 4.93
C MET A 38 8.70 3.94 5.00
N ASN A 39 9.05 4.88 4.10
CA ASN A 39 10.33 5.59 4.20
C ASN A 39 10.42 6.35 5.52
N GLU A 40 9.41 7.18 5.82
CA GLU A 40 9.43 8.08 6.96
C GLU A 40 9.19 7.34 8.28
N VAL A 41 8.38 6.27 8.28
CA VAL A 41 8.18 5.39 9.42
C VAL A 41 9.45 4.61 9.74
N ALA A 42 10.20 4.12 8.73
CA ALA A 42 11.47 3.45 8.96
C ALA A 42 12.49 4.39 9.61
N ASP A 43 12.65 5.60 9.08
CA ASP A 43 13.57 6.60 9.63
C ASP A 43 13.22 6.99 11.07
N ALA A 44 11.94 7.21 11.36
CA ALA A 44 11.48 7.54 12.71
C ALA A 44 11.69 6.38 13.70
N PHE A 45 11.41 5.14 13.25
CA PHE A 45 11.61 3.96 14.07
C PHE A 45 13.08 3.71 14.39
N GLU A 46 13.97 3.90 13.41
CA GLU A 46 15.42 3.80 13.61
C GLU A 46 15.92 4.85 14.60
N LYS A 47 15.49 6.11 14.46
CA LYS A 47 15.84 7.18 15.41
C LYS A 47 15.41 6.86 16.84
N LYS A 48 14.27 6.18 17.01
CA LYS A 48 13.69 5.86 18.31
C LYS A 48 14.30 4.64 18.98
N THR A 49 14.65 3.63 18.19
CA THR A 49 15.01 2.30 18.71
C THR A 49 16.44 1.88 18.39
N GLY A 50 17.12 2.59 17.48
CA GLY A 50 18.41 2.21 16.92
C GLY A 50 18.34 1.06 15.90
N MET A 51 17.17 0.46 15.68
CA MET A 51 16.99 -0.66 14.76
C MET A 51 16.71 -0.18 13.33
N LYS A 52 17.44 -0.71 12.35
CA LYS A 52 17.23 -0.35 10.95
C LYS A 52 16.13 -1.18 10.32
N ILE A 53 15.41 -0.60 9.37
CA ILE A 53 14.48 -1.34 8.49
C ILE A 53 15.01 -1.31 7.06
N ARG A 54 15.48 -2.46 6.58
CA ARG A 54 16.04 -2.61 5.22
C ARG A 54 14.91 -2.71 4.21
N LEU A 55 14.68 -1.62 3.47
CA LEU A 55 13.58 -1.51 2.52
C LEU A 55 13.92 -2.11 1.15
N SER A 56 13.10 -3.06 0.69
CA SER A 56 13.18 -3.68 -0.63
C SER A 56 11.89 -3.49 -1.42
N GLY A 57 12.04 -3.29 -2.74
CA GLY A 57 10.92 -3.19 -3.67
C GLY A 57 10.48 -4.53 -4.27
N GLY A 58 9.42 -4.47 -5.07
CA GLY A 58 8.96 -5.58 -5.89
C GLY A 58 7.45 -5.76 -5.96
N GLY A 59 6.67 -4.91 -5.29
CA GLY A 59 5.22 -4.92 -5.38
C GLY A 59 4.54 -5.65 -4.24
N ALA A 60 3.22 -5.51 -4.17
CA ALA A 60 2.42 -6.03 -3.06
C ALA A 60 2.49 -7.57 -3.01
N THR A 61 2.36 -8.22 -4.16
CA THR A 61 2.49 -9.68 -4.28
C THR A 61 3.82 -10.19 -3.74
N LYS A 62 4.94 -9.54 -4.11
CA LYS A 62 6.25 -9.95 -3.60
C LYS A 62 6.32 -9.78 -2.08
N GLY A 63 5.89 -8.62 -1.55
CA GLY A 63 5.88 -8.37 -0.11
C GLY A 63 5.08 -9.40 0.68
N ILE A 64 3.83 -9.67 0.25
CA ILE A 64 2.95 -10.64 0.90
C ILE A 64 3.55 -12.06 0.84
N ARG A 65 4.01 -12.50 -0.35
CA ARG A 65 4.55 -13.84 -0.54
C ARG A 65 5.90 -14.04 0.15
N SER A 66 6.75 -13.02 0.19
CA SER A 66 8.02 -13.08 0.91
C SER A 66 7.82 -13.27 2.42
N VAL A 67 6.83 -12.59 3.01
CA VAL A 67 6.44 -12.80 4.40
C VAL A 67 5.84 -14.19 4.61
N SER A 68 4.92 -14.60 3.72
CA SER A 68 4.29 -15.92 3.78
C SER A 68 5.30 -17.07 3.66
N ALA A 69 6.42 -16.84 2.98
CA ALA A 69 7.52 -17.79 2.84
C ALA A 69 8.62 -17.65 3.92
N GLY A 70 8.49 -16.70 4.85
CA GLY A 70 9.48 -16.47 5.92
C GLY A 70 10.80 -15.84 5.45
N THR A 71 10.85 -15.28 4.24
CA THR A 71 12.06 -14.69 3.64
C THR A 71 12.25 -13.20 3.94
N THR A 72 11.23 -12.55 4.50
CA THR A 72 11.30 -11.16 4.98
C THR A 72 10.45 -11.00 6.24
N ASP A 73 10.81 -10.08 7.12
CA ASP A 73 10.13 -9.89 8.41
C ASP A 73 8.80 -9.15 8.24
N LEU A 74 8.80 -8.13 7.37
CA LEU A 74 7.67 -7.24 7.12
C LEU A 74 7.38 -7.15 5.63
N GLY A 75 6.10 -7.08 5.27
CA GLY A 75 5.67 -6.84 3.90
C GLY A 75 4.83 -5.57 3.78
N GLY A 76 4.87 -4.90 2.64
CA GLY A 76 4.03 -3.75 2.34
C GLY A 76 3.03 -4.02 1.23
N SER A 77 1.73 -3.88 1.52
CA SER A 77 0.66 -4.15 0.55
C SER A 77 -0.36 -3.01 0.45
N CYS A 78 -0.82 -2.77 -0.79
CA CYS A 78 -1.94 -1.88 -1.13
C CYS A 78 -3.17 -2.64 -1.64
N ARG A 79 -3.29 -3.91 -1.26
CA ARG A 79 -4.45 -4.78 -1.49
C ARG A 79 -4.56 -5.81 -0.35
N PRO A 80 -5.74 -6.38 -0.10
CA PRO A 80 -5.87 -7.56 0.77
C PRO A 80 -5.34 -8.83 0.06
N TRP A 81 -5.55 -9.99 0.69
CA TRP A 81 -5.27 -11.30 0.09
C TRP A 81 -5.91 -11.45 -1.30
N LEU A 82 -5.24 -12.20 -2.17
CA LEU A 82 -5.91 -12.78 -3.33
C LEU A 82 -6.84 -13.89 -2.86
N ILE A 83 -8.07 -13.84 -3.35
CA ILE A 83 -9.10 -14.86 -3.13
C ILE A 83 -9.29 -15.60 -4.46
N LEU A 84 -9.16 -16.92 -4.41
CA LEU A 84 -9.39 -17.81 -5.54
C LEU A 84 -10.90 -17.93 -5.83
N PRO A 85 -11.30 -18.41 -7.03
CA PRO A 85 -12.71 -18.58 -7.38
C PRO A 85 -13.50 -19.48 -6.41
N ASN A 86 -12.83 -20.40 -5.71
CA ASN A 86 -13.42 -21.25 -4.68
C ASN A 86 -13.58 -20.57 -3.30
N GLY A 87 -13.30 -19.26 -3.19
CA GLY A 87 -13.41 -18.49 -1.95
C GLY A 87 -12.20 -18.60 -1.02
N ASN A 88 -11.22 -19.44 -1.33
CA ASN A 88 -10.04 -19.62 -0.47
C ASN A 88 -8.99 -18.53 -0.72
N ILE A 89 -8.25 -18.18 0.34
CA ILE A 89 -7.03 -17.36 0.21
C ILE A 89 -6.02 -18.09 -0.66
N HIS A 90 -5.35 -17.34 -1.54
CA HIS A 90 -4.29 -17.88 -2.39
C HIS A 90 -3.20 -18.57 -1.55
N PRO A 91 -2.79 -19.81 -1.86
CA PRO A 91 -1.89 -20.60 -1.02
C PRO A 91 -0.56 -19.90 -0.70
N GLN A 92 0.02 -19.17 -1.67
CA GLN A 92 1.26 -18.42 -1.45
C GLN A 92 1.12 -17.18 -0.53
N GLU A 93 -0.10 -16.80 -0.15
CA GLU A 93 -0.38 -15.66 0.73
C GLU A 93 -0.97 -16.10 2.09
N ILE A 94 -1.18 -17.43 2.28
CA ILE A 94 -1.95 -17.96 3.42
C ILE A 94 -1.25 -17.74 4.76
N ASN A 95 0.09 -17.69 4.81
CA ASN A 95 0.85 -17.51 6.04
C ASN A 95 1.16 -16.04 6.35
N ALA A 96 0.68 -15.10 5.52
CA ALA A 96 0.78 -13.68 5.81
C ALA A 96 -0.43 -13.22 6.64
N ARG A 97 -0.16 -12.61 7.80
CA ARG A 97 -1.12 -11.82 8.58
C ARG A 97 -1.10 -10.38 8.07
N PHE A 98 -2.27 -9.77 7.94
CA PHE A 98 -2.40 -8.39 7.47
C PHE A 98 -2.71 -7.49 8.66
N VAL A 99 -1.94 -6.42 8.80
CA VAL A 99 -2.14 -5.36 9.80
C VAL A 99 -2.52 -4.10 9.04
N HIS A 100 -3.76 -3.66 9.22
CA HIS A 100 -4.24 -2.41 8.64
C HIS A 100 -3.58 -1.22 9.34
N VAL A 101 -2.98 -0.31 8.56
CA VAL A 101 -2.21 0.82 9.09
C VAL A 101 -2.67 2.18 8.57
N GLY A 102 -3.53 2.21 7.55
CA GLY A 102 -4.07 3.44 6.97
C GLY A 102 -4.75 3.17 5.64
N TRP A 103 -5.15 4.24 4.96
CA TRP A 103 -5.91 4.22 3.73
C TRP A 103 -5.24 5.05 2.63
N ASP A 104 -5.41 4.57 1.40
CA ASP A 104 -4.98 5.20 0.16
C ASP A 104 -6.20 5.28 -0.78
N ALA A 105 -6.03 5.94 -1.91
CA ALA A 105 -7.02 5.95 -2.97
C ALA A 105 -6.39 5.57 -4.31
N LEU A 106 -7.11 4.78 -5.08
CA LEU A 106 -6.80 4.55 -6.48
C LEU A 106 -7.31 5.74 -7.30
N VAL A 107 -6.42 6.37 -8.06
CA VAL A 107 -6.72 7.61 -8.77
C VAL A 107 -6.41 7.51 -10.25
N PRO A 108 -7.22 8.11 -11.13
CA PRO A 108 -6.85 8.30 -12.52
C PRO A 108 -5.78 9.38 -12.64
N VAL A 109 -4.76 9.06 -13.42
CA VAL A 109 -3.60 9.93 -13.63
C VAL A 109 -3.36 10.13 -15.12
N VAL A 110 -2.99 11.36 -15.45
CA VAL A 110 -2.61 11.81 -16.79
C VAL A 110 -1.36 12.68 -16.69
N ASN A 111 -0.79 13.03 -17.83
CA ASN A 111 0.29 14.01 -17.89
C ASN A 111 -0.14 15.36 -17.27
N GLN A 112 0.79 16.06 -16.61
CA GLN A 112 0.51 17.33 -15.93
C GLN A 112 -0.14 18.40 -16.85
N ASN A 113 0.18 18.39 -18.13
CA ASN A 113 -0.31 19.36 -19.11
C ASN A 113 -1.60 18.92 -19.82
N ASN A 114 -2.12 17.71 -19.55
CA ASN A 114 -3.38 17.25 -20.15
C ASN A 114 -4.55 18.10 -19.64
N PRO A 115 -5.41 18.70 -20.49
CA PRO A 115 -6.42 19.66 -20.06
C PRO A 115 -7.60 19.05 -19.29
N ILE A 116 -7.79 17.73 -19.34
CA ILE A 116 -8.87 17.05 -18.63
C ILE A 116 -8.67 17.20 -17.11
N LYS A 117 -9.75 17.59 -16.42
CA LYS A 117 -9.77 17.77 -14.95
C LYS A 117 -10.50 16.65 -14.21
N THR A 118 -11.48 16.03 -14.88
CA THR A 118 -12.32 14.99 -14.27
C THR A 118 -12.75 13.96 -15.30
N LEU A 119 -13.00 12.75 -14.83
CA LEU A 119 -13.71 11.71 -15.57
C LEU A 119 -14.86 11.20 -14.70
N SER A 120 -15.93 10.71 -15.32
CA SER A 120 -16.88 9.87 -14.59
C SER A 120 -16.33 8.47 -14.36
N VAL A 121 -16.82 7.73 -13.36
CA VAL A 121 -16.50 6.29 -13.23
C VAL A 121 -16.83 5.54 -14.52
N LYS A 122 -17.97 5.88 -15.14
CA LYS A 122 -18.39 5.30 -16.43
C LYS A 122 -17.34 5.51 -17.52
N ASN A 123 -16.84 6.73 -17.69
CA ASN A 123 -15.84 7.04 -18.71
C ASN A 123 -14.48 6.38 -18.40
N ALA A 124 -14.06 6.35 -17.13
CA ALA A 124 -12.84 5.64 -16.76
C ALA A 124 -12.92 4.14 -17.10
N LYS A 125 -14.06 3.48 -16.82
CA LYS A 125 -14.32 2.10 -17.22
C LYS A 125 -14.35 1.91 -18.73
N ALA A 126 -15.01 2.81 -19.44
CA ALA A 126 -15.12 2.76 -20.90
C ALA A 126 -13.76 2.91 -21.58
N ILE A 127 -12.86 3.76 -21.05
CA ILE A 127 -11.47 3.85 -21.51
C ILE A 127 -10.72 2.53 -21.26
N LEU A 128 -10.86 1.94 -20.07
CA LEU A 128 -10.23 0.64 -19.74
C LEU A 128 -10.74 -0.50 -20.63
N ASN A 129 -11.99 -0.43 -21.10
CA ASN A 129 -12.58 -1.38 -22.04
C ASN A 129 -12.32 -1.04 -23.51
N GLY A 130 -11.71 0.10 -23.81
CA GLY A 130 -11.51 0.57 -25.18
C GLY A 130 -12.82 0.92 -25.88
N GLU A 131 -13.87 1.24 -25.14
CA GLU A 131 -15.11 1.82 -25.68
C GLU A 131 -14.89 3.30 -25.98
N LEU A 132 -14.19 4.02 -25.10
CA LEU A 132 -13.65 5.35 -25.38
C LEU A 132 -12.16 5.23 -25.71
N LYS A 133 -11.76 5.76 -26.87
CA LYS A 133 -10.41 5.57 -27.44
C LYS A 133 -9.71 6.90 -27.70
N SER A 134 -10.43 8.02 -27.70
CA SER A 134 -9.92 9.37 -27.95
C SER A 134 -10.21 10.29 -26.76
N TRP A 135 -9.35 11.28 -26.47
CA TRP A 135 -9.72 12.28 -25.45
C TRP A 135 -10.84 13.22 -25.94
N GLU A 136 -11.11 13.23 -27.24
CA GLU A 136 -12.28 13.88 -27.85
C GLU A 136 -13.59 13.32 -27.28
N ASP A 137 -13.62 12.02 -26.98
CA ASP A 137 -14.77 11.33 -26.38
C ASP A 137 -15.15 11.89 -25.00
N VAL A 138 -14.24 12.64 -24.37
CA VAL A 138 -14.40 13.23 -23.04
C VAL A 138 -14.09 14.73 -23.02
N GLY A 139 -14.19 15.39 -24.18
CA GLY A 139 -14.23 16.86 -24.29
C GLY A 139 -12.91 17.56 -24.59
N TRP A 140 -11.85 16.84 -24.99
CA TRP A 140 -10.62 17.46 -25.50
C TRP A 140 -10.55 17.36 -27.02
N ALA A 141 -11.10 18.37 -27.71
CA ALA A 141 -11.11 18.42 -29.17
C ALA A 141 -9.69 18.41 -29.78
N GLY A 142 -9.48 17.66 -30.87
CA GLY A 142 -8.22 17.58 -31.60
C GLY A 142 -7.10 16.83 -30.86
N SER A 143 -7.42 16.14 -29.76
CA SER A 143 -6.45 15.45 -28.93
C SER A 143 -5.90 14.16 -29.56
N GLY A 144 -6.71 13.54 -30.42
CA GLY A 144 -6.52 12.17 -30.88
C GLY A 144 -6.54 11.12 -29.76
N LYS A 145 -5.96 9.96 -30.09
CA LYS A 145 -6.07 8.70 -29.33
C LYS A 145 -5.48 8.75 -27.92
N ILE A 146 -6.18 8.12 -26.97
CA ILE A 146 -5.72 7.83 -25.61
C ILE A 146 -4.65 6.74 -25.64
N ILE A 147 -3.52 7.00 -24.98
CA ILE A 147 -2.48 5.99 -24.74
C ILE A 147 -2.73 5.37 -23.37
N LEU A 148 -3.56 4.32 -23.34
CA LEU A 148 -3.90 3.60 -22.13
C LEU A 148 -2.69 2.82 -21.60
N CYS A 149 -2.34 3.05 -20.34
CA CYS A 149 -1.25 2.39 -19.62
C CYS A 149 -1.84 1.57 -18.46
N THR A 150 -1.54 0.28 -18.39
CA THR A 150 -2.04 -0.61 -17.33
C THR A 150 -0.93 -1.47 -16.72
N ARG A 151 -1.20 -2.02 -15.55
CA ARG A 151 -0.28 -2.95 -14.90
C ARG A 151 -0.34 -4.32 -15.58
N GLU A 152 0.83 -4.89 -15.87
CA GLU A 152 0.95 -6.25 -16.37
C GLU A 152 0.46 -7.27 -15.31
N GLY A 153 -0.24 -8.30 -15.78
CA GLY A 153 -0.74 -9.40 -14.96
C GLY A 153 -1.90 -9.06 -14.02
N ASN A 154 -2.36 -10.10 -13.32
CA ASN A 154 -3.60 -10.03 -12.54
C ASN A 154 -3.40 -9.91 -11.02
N GLU A 155 -2.15 -9.81 -10.55
CA GLU A 155 -1.86 -9.88 -9.11
C GLU A 155 -1.31 -8.58 -8.50
N SER A 156 -0.90 -7.62 -9.34
CA SER A 156 -0.35 -6.35 -8.86
C SER A 156 -1.36 -5.60 -7.98
N GLY A 157 -0.91 -4.99 -6.87
CA GLY A 157 -1.82 -4.31 -5.93
C GLY A 157 -2.67 -3.21 -6.58
N VAL A 158 -2.07 -2.37 -7.42
CA VAL A 158 -2.80 -1.35 -8.19
C VAL A 158 -3.77 -1.98 -9.20
N GLY A 159 -3.35 -3.00 -9.94
CA GLY A 159 -4.22 -3.65 -10.93
C GLY A 159 -5.40 -4.39 -10.30
N VAL A 160 -5.16 -5.16 -9.23
CA VAL A 160 -6.20 -5.90 -8.51
C VAL A 160 -7.22 -4.93 -7.93
N MET A 161 -6.77 -3.86 -7.28
CA MET A 161 -7.67 -2.87 -6.71
C MET A 161 -8.42 -2.09 -7.79
N ALA A 162 -7.80 -1.80 -8.95
CA ALA A 162 -8.50 -1.22 -10.09
C ALA A 162 -9.66 -2.08 -10.58
N ARG A 163 -9.42 -3.38 -10.76
CA ARG A 163 -10.44 -4.32 -11.22
C ARG A 163 -11.55 -4.51 -10.17
N ARG A 164 -11.20 -4.65 -8.88
CA ARG A 164 -12.17 -4.74 -7.78
C ARG A 164 -13.03 -3.48 -7.67
N LEU A 165 -12.43 -2.31 -7.57
CA LEU A 165 -13.15 -1.06 -7.30
C LEU A 165 -13.99 -0.58 -8.49
N LEU A 166 -13.56 -0.82 -9.72
CA LEU A 166 -14.27 -0.33 -10.91
C LEU A 166 -15.21 -1.38 -11.53
N PHE A 167 -14.88 -2.67 -11.41
CA PHE A 167 -15.59 -3.76 -12.09
C PHE A 167 -16.18 -4.80 -11.14
N ASN A 168 -15.96 -4.67 -9.83
CA ASN A 168 -16.40 -5.64 -8.83
C ASN A 168 -15.90 -7.07 -9.10
N ASP A 169 -14.75 -7.20 -9.76
CA ASP A 169 -14.15 -8.49 -10.09
C ASP A 169 -12.62 -8.34 -10.08
N PRO A 170 -11.87 -8.98 -9.17
CA PRO A 170 -10.41 -8.91 -9.13
C PRO A 170 -9.70 -9.48 -10.36
N ASN A 171 -10.37 -10.34 -11.13
CA ASN A 171 -9.84 -11.05 -12.29
C ASN A 171 -10.33 -10.45 -13.62
N TYR A 172 -11.07 -9.34 -13.56
CA TYR A 172 -11.63 -8.68 -14.74
C TYR A 172 -10.58 -8.39 -15.80
N LYS A 173 -10.81 -8.83 -17.04
CA LYS A 173 -9.90 -8.55 -18.15
C LYS A 173 -10.31 -7.25 -18.84
N PHE A 174 -9.49 -6.20 -18.68
CA PHE A 174 -9.64 -4.98 -19.45
C PHE A 174 -9.57 -5.28 -20.95
N LYS A 175 -10.52 -4.75 -21.72
CA LYS A 175 -10.63 -5.00 -23.17
C LYS A 175 -9.87 -3.97 -24.01
N GLY A 176 -9.52 -2.83 -23.41
CA GLY A 176 -8.80 -1.75 -24.09
C GLY A 176 -7.36 -2.13 -24.41
N ARG A 177 -6.92 -1.84 -25.64
CA ARG A 177 -5.52 -2.00 -26.04
C ARG A 177 -4.67 -1.06 -25.19
N SER A 178 -3.80 -1.63 -24.36
CA SER A 178 -2.97 -0.88 -23.42
C SER A 178 -1.49 -1.24 -23.53
N LEU A 179 -0.65 -0.29 -23.13
CA LEU A 179 0.75 -0.55 -22.84
C LEU A 179 0.83 -1.18 -21.44
N LEU A 180 1.49 -2.35 -21.34
CA LEU A 180 1.59 -3.12 -20.10
C LEU A 180 2.89 -2.77 -19.36
N PHE A 181 2.77 -2.58 -18.03
CA PHE A 181 3.90 -2.20 -17.19
C PHE A 181 4.09 -3.12 -15.98
N LYS A 182 5.33 -3.56 -15.77
CA LYS A 182 5.78 -4.38 -14.62
C LYS A 182 5.82 -3.62 -13.29
N SER A 183 5.81 -2.29 -13.30
CA SER A 183 5.84 -1.48 -12.07
C SER A 183 4.96 -0.22 -12.19
N THR A 184 4.55 0.33 -11.04
CA THR A 184 3.75 1.55 -10.99
C THR A 184 4.62 2.73 -11.38
N GLY A 185 5.86 2.79 -10.89
CA GLY A 185 6.80 3.84 -11.29
C GLY A 185 7.10 3.86 -12.80
N SER A 186 7.22 2.71 -13.47
CA SER A 186 7.39 2.67 -14.94
C SER A 186 6.13 3.13 -15.68
N LEU A 187 4.94 2.77 -15.18
CA LEU A 187 3.66 3.25 -15.72
C LEU A 187 3.56 4.77 -15.59
N GLU A 188 3.84 5.29 -14.39
CA GLU A 188 3.82 6.73 -14.10
C GLU A 188 4.83 7.50 -14.98
N ARG A 189 6.06 6.98 -15.16
CA ARG A 189 7.05 7.58 -16.09
C ARG A 189 6.53 7.68 -17.51
N LYS A 190 5.81 6.67 -18.00
CA LYS A 190 5.22 6.73 -19.34
C LYS A 190 4.18 7.85 -19.44
N ILE A 191 3.39 8.04 -18.38
CA ILE A 191 2.34 9.07 -18.35
C ILE A 191 2.97 10.48 -18.26
N GLU A 192 4.01 10.68 -17.45
CA GLU A 192 4.79 11.92 -17.43
C GLU A 192 5.34 12.28 -18.82
N ALA A 193 5.82 11.30 -19.57
CA ALA A 193 6.43 11.54 -20.88
C ALA A 193 5.43 11.73 -22.04
N SER A 194 4.12 11.69 -21.81
CA SER A 194 3.13 11.63 -22.88
C SER A 194 1.82 12.32 -22.53
N LEU A 195 1.56 13.46 -23.17
CA LEU A 195 0.37 14.29 -22.97
C LEU A 195 -0.96 13.52 -23.07
N ARG A 196 -1.00 12.49 -23.94
CA ARG A 196 -2.20 11.70 -24.24
C ARG A 196 -2.32 10.43 -23.39
N SER A 197 -1.38 10.17 -22.48
CA SER A 197 -1.40 8.95 -21.69
C SER A 197 -2.38 9.01 -20.52
N PHE A 198 -3.02 7.87 -20.27
CA PHE A 198 -3.95 7.65 -19.16
C PHE A 198 -3.57 6.39 -18.40
N GLY A 199 -3.71 6.39 -17.09
CA GLY A 199 -3.60 5.20 -16.27
C GLY A 199 -4.19 5.37 -14.88
N LEU A 200 -4.05 4.33 -14.07
CA LEU A 200 -4.46 4.33 -12.66
C LEU A 200 -3.24 4.13 -11.76
N SER A 201 -3.15 4.91 -10.69
CA SER A 201 -2.12 4.76 -9.66
C SER A 201 -2.71 4.88 -8.25
N GLY A 202 -1.90 4.70 -7.21
CA GLY A 202 -2.25 5.13 -5.85
C GLY A 202 -1.90 6.58 -5.64
N ILE A 203 -2.77 7.35 -4.97
CA ILE A 203 -2.55 8.79 -4.73
C ILE A 203 -1.24 9.06 -4.01
N SER A 204 -0.84 8.18 -3.09
CA SER A 204 0.43 8.24 -2.36
C SER A 204 1.65 8.27 -3.28
N SER A 205 1.59 7.54 -4.40
CA SER A 205 2.65 7.49 -5.41
C SER A 205 2.53 8.66 -6.38
N ALA A 206 1.31 8.91 -6.89
CA ALA A 206 1.05 9.94 -7.89
C ALA A 206 1.46 11.34 -7.43
N LYS A 207 1.25 11.68 -6.15
CA LYS A 207 1.66 12.97 -5.56
C LYS A 207 3.18 13.21 -5.55
N ARG A 208 4.00 12.19 -5.79
CA ARG A 208 5.48 12.27 -5.82
C ARG A 208 6.04 12.37 -7.24
N ARG A 209 5.18 12.62 -8.22
CA ARG A 209 5.45 12.54 -9.65
C ARG A 209 4.88 13.78 -10.33
N ASP A 210 5.37 14.10 -11.52
CA ASP A 210 4.84 15.22 -12.31
C ASP A 210 3.59 14.77 -13.10
N LEU A 211 2.55 14.41 -12.34
CA LEU A 211 1.30 13.86 -12.85
C LEU A 211 0.13 14.68 -12.38
N LYS A 212 -0.84 14.85 -13.28
CA LYS A 212 -2.16 15.37 -12.90
C LYS A 212 -3.04 14.23 -12.44
N ILE A 213 -3.50 14.34 -11.19
CA ILE A 213 -4.52 13.47 -10.62
C ILE A 213 -5.90 14.03 -11.02
N LEU A 214 -6.73 13.20 -11.64
CA LEU A 214 -8.07 13.58 -12.06
C LEU A 214 -9.09 13.38 -10.94
N SER A 215 -10.08 14.26 -10.87
CA SER A 215 -11.30 14.03 -10.10
C SER A 215 -12.13 12.91 -10.73
N ILE A 216 -12.85 12.16 -9.90
CA ILE A 216 -13.86 11.19 -10.35
C ILE A 216 -15.24 11.70 -10.00
N ASP A 217 -16.14 11.76 -10.99
CA ASP A 217 -17.50 12.30 -10.85
C ASP A 217 -17.50 13.69 -10.18
N GLY A 218 -16.55 14.55 -10.58
CA GLY A 218 -16.37 15.89 -10.00
C GLY A 218 -15.68 15.93 -8.63
N ILE A 219 -15.51 14.79 -7.94
CA ILE A 219 -14.88 14.72 -6.62
C ILE A 219 -13.37 14.54 -6.76
N TYR A 220 -12.61 15.52 -6.30
CA TYR A 220 -11.14 15.41 -6.23
C TYR A 220 -10.74 14.49 -5.06
N PRO A 221 -9.74 13.61 -5.19
CA PRO A 221 -9.27 12.72 -4.12
C PRO A 221 -8.43 13.48 -3.07
N SER A 222 -9.00 14.52 -2.46
CA SER A 222 -8.40 15.15 -1.28
C SER A 222 -8.42 14.17 -0.11
N LYS A 223 -7.55 14.41 0.88
CA LYS A 223 -7.50 13.59 2.09
C LYS A 223 -8.86 13.52 2.79
N GLU A 224 -9.57 14.65 2.87
CA GLU A 224 -10.91 14.75 3.44
C GLU A 224 -11.97 13.98 2.63
N ASN A 225 -11.95 14.09 1.29
CA ASN A 225 -12.88 13.35 0.44
C ASN A 225 -12.63 11.84 0.50
N ILE A 226 -11.36 11.42 0.64
CA ILE A 226 -11.01 10.01 0.87
C ILE A 226 -11.51 9.58 2.24
N ALA A 227 -11.15 10.30 3.32
CA ALA A 227 -11.50 9.95 4.70
C ALA A 227 -13.01 9.82 4.94
N SER A 228 -13.79 10.71 4.33
CA SER A 228 -15.27 10.69 4.43
C SER A 228 -15.95 9.66 3.51
N GLY A 229 -15.21 9.01 2.60
CA GLY A 229 -15.75 8.09 1.60
C GLY A 229 -16.45 8.78 0.42
N LYS A 230 -16.44 10.12 0.33
CA LYS A 230 -16.96 10.87 -0.83
C LYS A 230 -16.20 10.54 -2.11
N PHE A 231 -14.88 10.32 -2.02
CA PHE A 231 -14.10 9.79 -3.13
C PHE A 231 -14.18 8.25 -3.12
N PRO A 232 -14.75 7.60 -4.15
CA PRO A 232 -15.24 6.22 -4.02
C PRO A 232 -14.17 5.14 -4.17
N LEU A 233 -12.98 5.47 -4.67
CA LEU A 233 -11.94 4.48 -5.01
C LEU A 233 -10.89 4.32 -3.89
N PHE A 234 -11.33 4.36 -2.63
CA PHE A 234 -10.45 4.17 -1.48
C PHE A 234 -10.06 2.69 -1.29
N ARG A 235 -8.93 2.46 -0.61
CA ARG A 235 -8.42 1.12 -0.30
C ARG A 235 -7.57 1.11 0.96
N PRO A 236 -7.55 0.01 1.72
CA PRO A 236 -6.66 -0.12 2.87
C PRO A 236 -5.21 -0.33 2.43
N LEU A 237 -4.29 0.18 3.25
CA LEU A 237 -2.87 -0.12 3.24
C LEU A 237 -2.52 -1.04 4.40
N PHE A 238 -1.62 -1.98 4.13
CA PHE A 238 -1.24 -2.99 5.10
C PHE A 238 0.26 -3.09 5.27
N ILE A 239 0.66 -3.35 6.51
CA ILE A 239 1.87 -4.12 6.79
C ILE A 239 1.47 -5.59 6.91
N THR A 240 2.24 -6.49 6.30
CA THR A 240 2.08 -7.93 6.51
C THR A 240 3.18 -8.49 7.39
N THR A 241 2.81 -9.41 8.29
CA THR A 241 3.74 -10.14 9.17
C THR A 241 3.51 -11.64 9.02
N SER A 242 4.43 -12.46 9.52
CA SER A 242 4.18 -13.90 9.63
C SER A 242 2.95 -14.16 10.51
N LYS A 243 2.14 -15.15 10.13
CA LYS A 243 1.08 -15.72 11.00
C LYS A 243 1.67 -16.61 12.09
N VAL A 244 2.79 -17.26 11.81
CA VAL A 244 3.58 -17.97 12.82
C VAL A 244 4.29 -16.91 13.65
N GLU A 245 4.13 -16.98 14.97
CA GLU A 245 4.54 -16.01 15.99
C GLU A 245 5.60 -14.99 15.52
N PRO A 246 5.23 -13.69 15.39
CA PRO A 246 6.16 -12.68 14.92
C PRO A 246 7.28 -12.45 15.94
N LYS A 247 8.49 -12.21 15.44
CA LYS A 247 9.64 -11.80 16.27
C LYS A 247 9.28 -10.62 17.18
N PRO A 248 9.85 -10.49 18.38
CA PRO A 248 9.60 -9.35 19.26
C PRO A 248 9.82 -7.99 18.58
N GLU A 249 10.83 -7.88 17.73
CA GLU A 249 11.14 -6.66 16.95
C GLU A 249 10.04 -6.32 15.94
N VAL A 250 9.43 -7.34 15.31
CA VAL A 250 8.26 -7.16 14.43
C VAL A 250 7.08 -6.63 15.23
N LYS A 251 6.81 -7.18 16.43
CA LYS A 251 5.75 -6.67 17.30
C LYS A 251 6.01 -5.21 17.69
N MET A 252 7.25 -4.88 18.07
CA MET A 252 7.64 -3.51 18.41
C MET A 252 7.42 -2.54 17.25
N PHE A 253 7.74 -2.95 16.02
CA PHE A 253 7.46 -2.14 14.83
C PHE A 253 5.96 -1.97 14.58
N ILE A 254 5.17 -3.05 14.72
CA ILE A 254 3.71 -2.98 14.55
C ILE A 254 3.06 -2.05 15.60
N ASP A 255 3.52 -2.12 16.85
CA ASP A 255 3.04 -1.25 17.92
C ASP A 255 3.44 0.21 17.64
N PHE A 256 4.64 0.45 17.12
CA PHE A 256 5.09 1.79 16.71
C PHE A 256 4.26 2.38 15.58
N ILE A 257 4.09 1.66 14.46
CA ILE A 257 3.38 2.19 13.27
C ILE A 257 1.89 2.40 13.55
N ARG A 258 1.29 1.62 14.46
CA ARG A 258 -0.10 1.80 14.91
C ARG A 258 -0.26 2.79 16.05
N GLY A 259 0.84 3.13 16.73
CA GLY A 259 0.87 4.13 17.79
C GLY A 259 0.73 5.55 17.26
N VAL A 260 0.65 6.52 18.18
CA VAL A 260 0.45 7.95 17.89
C VAL A 260 1.45 8.46 16.86
N GLU A 261 2.74 8.23 17.09
CA GLU A 261 3.81 8.72 16.22
C GLU A 261 3.75 8.14 14.80
N GLY A 262 3.54 6.82 14.66
CA GLY A 262 3.40 6.17 13.35
C GLY A 262 2.18 6.67 12.59
N GLN A 263 1.05 6.84 13.27
CA GLN A 263 -0.19 7.33 12.66
C GLN A 263 -0.13 8.83 12.30
N GLU A 264 0.63 9.63 13.03
CA GLU A 264 0.94 11.02 12.64
C GLU A 264 1.77 11.06 11.37
N ILE A 265 2.78 10.20 11.23
CA ILE A 265 3.62 10.13 10.01
C ILE A 265 2.75 9.77 8.81
N ILE A 266 1.92 8.73 8.91
CA ILE A 266 0.96 8.32 7.87
C ILE A 266 0.05 9.49 7.46
N SER A 267 -0.48 10.21 8.45
CA SER A 267 -1.33 11.39 8.22
C SER A 267 -0.58 12.51 7.48
N ARG A 268 0.66 12.83 7.88
CA ARG A 268 1.50 13.89 7.29
C ARG A 268 1.93 13.61 5.85
N GLN A 269 2.09 12.34 5.47
CA GLN A 269 2.40 11.96 4.08
C GLN A 269 1.22 12.19 3.11
N GLY A 270 0.06 12.65 3.61
CA GLY A 270 -1.12 12.95 2.80
C GLY A 270 -1.97 11.72 2.48
N THR A 271 -1.69 10.60 3.14
CA THR A 271 -2.60 9.46 3.26
C THR A 271 -3.54 9.63 4.45
N VAL A 272 -4.57 8.80 4.51
CA VAL A 272 -5.58 8.84 5.58
C VAL A 272 -5.16 7.81 6.63
N ASN A 273 -4.89 8.24 7.86
CA ASN A 273 -4.53 7.32 8.93
C ASN A 273 -5.76 6.55 9.48
N LEU A 274 -5.57 5.70 10.49
CA LEU A 274 -6.66 4.87 11.03
C LEU A 274 -7.78 5.71 11.67
N GLU A 275 -7.44 6.79 12.36
CA GLU A 275 -8.40 7.68 13.03
C GLU A 275 -9.22 8.47 12.01
N GLU A 276 -8.54 9.13 11.08
CA GLU A 276 -9.16 9.91 10.00
C GLU A 276 -10.05 9.04 9.11
N GLY A 277 -9.65 7.79 8.88
CA GLY A 277 -10.36 6.83 8.03
C GLY A 277 -11.40 5.98 8.75
N LYS A 278 -11.81 6.30 9.99
CA LYS A 278 -12.80 5.50 10.74
C LYS A 278 -14.10 5.26 9.96
N ALA A 279 -14.58 6.28 9.24
CA ALA A 279 -15.79 6.19 8.42
C ALA A 279 -15.66 5.22 7.23
N LEU A 280 -14.43 4.92 6.79
CA LEU A 280 -14.17 4.00 5.67
C LEU A 280 -14.32 2.53 6.05
N VAL A 281 -14.14 2.17 7.33
CA VAL A 281 -14.24 0.78 7.80
C VAL A 281 -15.62 0.16 7.50
N PRO A 282 -16.76 0.76 7.91
CA PRO A 282 -18.07 0.20 7.58
C PRO A 282 -18.37 0.22 6.08
N LEU A 283 -17.92 1.26 5.35
CA LEU A 283 -18.08 1.32 3.88
C LEU A 283 -17.32 0.19 3.19
N TRP A 284 -16.07 -0.05 3.59
CA TRP A 284 -15.27 -1.14 3.08
C TRP A 284 -15.92 -2.50 3.34
N LYS A 285 -16.42 -2.75 4.55
CA LYS A 285 -17.12 -4.01 4.89
C LYS A 285 -18.38 -4.20 4.04
N LYS A 286 -19.08 -3.13 3.70
CA LYS A 286 -20.25 -3.17 2.81
C LYS A 286 -19.87 -3.51 1.37
N ILE A 287 -18.76 -2.96 0.87
CA ILE A 287 -18.31 -3.17 -0.53
C ILE A 287 -17.62 -4.53 -0.69
N PHE A 288 -16.82 -4.94 0.30
CA PHE A 288 -16.00 -6.15 0.26
C PHE A 288 -16.16 -6.98 1.55
N PRO A 289 -17.32 -7.63 1.75
CA PRO A 289 -17.60 -8.40 2.97
C PRO A 289 -16.65 -9.57 3.19
N GLU A 290 -15.97 -10.06 2.15
CA GLU A 290 -14.97 -11.13 2.26
C GLU A 290 -13.68 -10.69 2.97
N PHE A 291 -13.40 -9.38 3.04
CA PHE A 291 -12.21 -8.85 3.69
C PHE A 291 -12.54 -8.23 5.05
N LYS A 292 -12.35 -9.01 6.10
CA LYS A 292 -12.33 -8.48 7.46
C LYS A 292 -11.07 -7.63 7.63
N ILE A 293 -11.22 -6.31 7.62
CA ILE A 293 -10.20 -5.39 8.12
C ILE A 293 -10.20 -5.55 9.65
N PRO A 294 -9.09 -6.02 10.25
CA PRO A 294 -9.00 -6.22 11.70
C PRO A 294 -8.95 -4.89 12.46
#